data_AF-A0AAD7BV85-F1
#
_entry.id   AF-A0AAD7BV85-F1
#
_cell.length_a   1.000
_cell.length_b   1.000
_cell.length_c   1.000
_cell.angle_alpha   90.00
_cell.angle_beta   90.00
_cell.angle_gamma   90.00
#
_symmetry.space_group_name_H-M   'P 1'
#
loop_
_entity.id
_entity.type
_entity.pdbx_description
1 polymer ?
#
loop_
_entity_poly.entity_id
_entity_poly.type
_entity_poly.pdbx_seq_one_letter_code
_entity_poly.pdbx_strand_id
1 'polypeptide(L)'
;RFFTMIVSTSMHLIWRLRNDRVLGTAKLAAESEIHNLWVSTINSTLKRDKLLTNRTRFGDLAIKKQLVLNTWSGTLLDEDSLPDDWIKSKGVLVGIRPTTRKNGVG
;
A
#
# COMPACT_ATOMS: atom_id res chain seq x y z
N ARG A 1 -7.65 5.12 12.40
CA ARG A 1 -7.00 3.84 12.02
C ARG A 1 -6.09 3.99 10.81
N PHE A 2 -6.59 4.55 9.70
CA PHE A 2 -5.81 4.75 8.47
C PHE A 2 -4.47 5.44 8.72
N PHE A 3 -4.48 6.59 9.38
CA PHE A 3 -3.26 7.35 9.72
C PHE A 3 -2.19 6.49 10.42
N THR A 4 -2.57 5.80 11.50
CA THR A 4 -1.65 4.93 12.26
C THR A 4 -1.04 3.85 11.38
N MET A 5 -1.84 3.24 10.49
CA MET A 5 -1.36 2.23 9.55
C MET A 5 -0.35 2.82 8.57
N ILE A 6 -0.63 3.98 7.97
CA ILE A 6 0.28 4.65 7.03
C ILE A 6 1.59 5.05 7.71
N VAL A 7 1.52 5.64 8.91
CA VAL A 7 2.71 6.03 9.69
C VAL A 7 3.54 4.82 10.05
N SER A 8 2.92 3.75 10.58
CA SER A 8 3.63 2.51 10.90
C SER A 8 4.29 1.89 9.67
N THR A 9 3.58 1.79 8.55
CA THR A 9 4.14 1.27 7.29
C THR A 9 5.32 2.11 6.80
N SER A 10 5.20 3.44 6.88
CA SER A 10 6.26 4.37 6.47
C SER A 10 7.49 4.27 7.39
N MET A 11 7.28 4.17 8.70
CA MET A 11 8.37 3.99 9.67
C MET A 11 9.12 2.68 9.45
N HIS A 12 8.40 1.58 9.21
CA HIS A 12 9.03 0.29 8.86
C HIS A 12 9.85 0.39 7.58
N LEU A 13 9.34 1.10 6.56
CA LEU A 13 10.08 1.31 5.32
C LEU A 13 11.36 2.12 5.55
N ILE A 14 11.29 3.22 6.30
CA ILE A 14 12.46 4.04 6.66
C ILE A 14 13.48 3.21 7.43
N TRP A 15 13.03 2.44 8.42
CA TRP A 15 13.90 1.55 9.19
C TRP A 15 14.58 0.52 8.28
N ARG A 16 13.84 -0.12 7.37
CA ARG A 16 14.40 -1.08 6.42
C ARG A 16 15.47 -0.43 5.53
N LEU A 17 15.16 0.70 4.91
CA LEU A 17 16.09 1.44 4.06
C LEU A 17 17.37 1.86 4.82
N ARG A 18 17.23 2.24 6.09
CA ARG A 18 18.38 2.54 6.96
C ARG A 18 19.24 1.30 7.18
N ASN A 19 18.65 0.14 7.46
CA ASN A 19 19.41 -1.10 7.68
C ASN A 19 20.13 -1.55 6.40
N ASP A 20 19.45 -1.52 5.26
CA ASP A 20 20.06 -1.87 3.96
C ASP A 20 21.25 -0.97 3.63
N ARG A 21 21.18 0.31 4.00
CA ARG A 21 22.31 1.25 3.89
C ARG A 21 23.46 0.91 4.85
N VAL A 22 23.15 0.58 6.12
CA VAL A 22 24.17 0.26 7.14
C VAL A 22 24.90 -1.04 6.82
N LEU A 23 24.20 -2.04 6.31
CA LEU A 23 24.77 -3.33 5.92
C LEU A 23 25.51 -3.28 4.57
N GLY A 24 25.48 -2.15 3.86
CA GLY A 24 26.13 -1.97 2.56
C GLY A 24 25.51 -2.81 1.44
N THR A 25 24.30 -3.34 1.64
CA THR A 25 23.61 -4.22 0.68
C THR A 25 22.84 -3.45 -0.38
N ALA A 26 22.56 -2.15 -0.16
CA ALA A 26 21.82 -1.31 -1.10
C ALA A 26 22.65 -0.16 -1.66
N LYS A 27 22.47 0.10 -2.96
CA LYS A 27 22.88 1.36 -3.61
C LYS A 27 21.96 2.49 -3.13
N LEU A 28 22.45 3.73 -3.19
CA LEU A 28 21.62 4.92 -2.96
C LEU A 28 20.49 4.93 -4.00
N ALA A 29 19.27 4.64 -3.55
CA ALA A 29 18.09 4.66 -4.39
C ALA A 29 17.73 6.11 -4.76
N ALA A 30 17.28 6.32 -6.00
CA ALA A 30 16.75 7.60 -6.41
C ALA A 30 15.43 7.89 -5.66
N GLU A 31 15.09 9.17 -5.49
CA GLU A 31 13.85 9.58 -4.83
C GLU A 31 12.60 8.94 -5.48
N SER A 32 12.58 8.83 -6.81
CA SER A 32 11.51 8.15 -7.55
C SER A 32 11.38 6.67 -7.21
N GLU A 33 12.50 5.98 -6.95
CA GLU A 33 12.49 4.57 -6.56
C GLU A 33 11.95 4.40 -5.15
N ILE A 34 12.32 5.30 -4.23
CA ILE A 34 11.81 5.33 -2.86
C ILE A 34 10.31 5.61 -2.86
N HIS A 35 9.85 6.58 -3.66
CA HIS A 35 8.41 6.88 -3.83
C HIS A 35 7.65 5.66 -4.37
N ASN A 36 8.16 5.04 -5.45
CA ASN A 36 7.52 3.86 -6.04
C ASN A 36 7.47 2.67 -5.07
N LEU A 37 8.54 2.48 -4.29
CA LEU A 37 8.60 1.48 -3.25
C LEU A 37 7.57 1.75 -2.15
N TRP A 38 7.42 3.01 -1.73
CA TRP A 38 6.41 3.42 -0.76
C TRP A 38 4.99 3.19 -1.28
N VAL A 39 4.68 3.61 -2.50
CA VAL A 39 3.39 3.35 -3.17
C VAL A 39 3.10 1.84 -3.25
N SER A 40 4.09 1.04 -3.64
CA SER A 40 3.98 -0.43 -3.67
C SER A 40 3.71 -1.02 -2.28
N THR A 41 4.35 -0.48 -1.25
CA THR A 41 4.15 -0.92 0.15
C THR A 41 2.74 -0.61 0.65
N ILE A 42 2.20 0.56 0.32
CA ILE A 42 0.81 0.92 0.67
C ILE A 42 -0.18 0.01 -0.08
N ASN A 43 0.03 -0.21 -1.37
CA ASN A 43 -0.80 -1.14 -2.15
C ASN A 43 -0.75 -2.57 -1.58
N SER A 44 0.41 -3.01 -1.09
CA SER A 44 0.57 -4.31 -0.43
C SER A 44 -0.17 -4.36 0.91
N THR A 45 -0.17 -3.26 1.65
CA THR A 45 -0.93 -3.11 2.90
C THR A 45 -2.43 -3.19 2.63
N LEU A 46 -2.94 -2.48 1.62
CA LEU A 46 -4.33 -2.59 1.16
C LEU A 46 -4.70 -4.04 0.80
N LYS A 47 -3.86 -4.73 0.02
CA LYS A 47 -4.06 -6.15 -0.33
C LYS A 47 -4.10 -7.04 0.91
N ARG A 48 -3.23 -6.82 1.90
CA ARG A 48 -3.22 -7.56 3.16
C ARG A 48 -4.50 -7.32 3.94
N ASP A 49 -4.95 -6.06 4.04
CA ASP A 49 -6.19 -5.73 4.74
C ASP A 49 -7.41 -6.37 4.07
N LYS A 50 -7.47 -6.38 2.73
CA LYS A 50 -8.49 -7.13 1.97
C LYS A 50 -8.44 -8.62 2.31
N LEU A 51 -7.26 -9.23 2.29
CA LEU A 51 -7.08 -10.65 2.58
C LEU A 51 -7.59 -11.00 3.98
N LEU A 52 -7.27 -10.17 4.98
CA LEU A 52 -7.66 -10.38 6.37
C LEU A 52 -9.18 -10.27 6.60
N THR A 53 -9.96 -9.79 5.63
CA THR A 53 -11.44 -9.84 5.71
C THR A 53 -12.03 -11.22 5.42
N ASN A 54 -11.23 -12.17 4.93
CA ASN A 54 -11.71 -13.48 4.53
C ASN A 54 -12.07 -14.35 5.75
N ARG A 55 -13.36 -14.35 6.12
CA ARG A 55 -13.92 -15.19 7.21
C ARG A 55 -13.73 -16.68 6.99
N THR A 56 -13.75 -17.17 5.75
CA THR A 56 -13.52 -18.60 5.48
C THR A 56 -12.09 -19.01 5.86
N ARG A 57 -11.11 -18.11 5.70
CA ARG A 57 -9.71 -18.39 6.03
C ARG A 57 -9.34 -18.06 7.47
N PHE A 58 -9.92 -17.01 8.04
CA PHE A 58 -9.50 -16.46 9.34
C PHE A 58 -10.57 -16.57 10.45
N GLY A 59 -11.74 -17.11 10.16
CA GLY A 59 -12.82 -17.28 11.13
C GLY A 59 -13.16 -15.98 11.87
N ASP A 60 -13.19 -16.05 13.20
CA ASP A 60 -13.48 -14.91 14.08
C ASP A 60 -12.35 -13.88 14.17
N LEU A 61 -11.13 -14.25 13.75
CA LEU A 61 -9.99 -13.34 13.64
C LEU A 61 -10.06 -12.47 12.36
N ALA A 62 -11.03 -12.72 11.48
CA ALA A 62 -11.21 -11.94 10.27
C ALA A 62 -11.63 -10.50 10.58
N ILE A 63 -11.01 -9.55 9.90
CA ILE A 63 -11.36 -8.14 10.01
C ILE A 63 -12.74 -7.92 9.35
N LYS A 64 -13.61 -7.14 10.01
CA LYS A 64 -14.89 -6.75 9.42
C LYS A 64 -14.66 -5.98 8.11
N LYS A 65 -15.30 -6.42 7.02
CA LYS A 65 -15.22 -5.76 5.71
C LYS A 65 -15.51 -4.26 5.79
N GLN A 66 -16.57 -3.88 6.50
CA GLN A 66 -16.98 -2.48 6.66
C GLN A 66 -15.86 -1.61 7.24
N LEU A 67 -15.06 -2.18 8.14
CA LEU A 67 -13.93 -1.46 8.71
C LEU A 67 -12.86 -1.19 7.66
N VAL A 68 -12.61 -2.12 6.74
CA VAL A 68 -11.65 -1.93 5.64
C VAL A 68 -12.20 -0.94 4.61
N LEU A 69 -13.47 -1.06 4.22
CA LEU A 69 -14.12 -0.12 3.30
C LEU A 69 -14.04 1.32 3.83
N ASN A 70 -14.44 1.55 5.09
CA ASN A 70 -14.38 2.87 5.72
C ASN A 70 -12.93 3.37 5.92
N THR A 71 -11.96 2.47 6.11
CA THR A 71 -10.56 2.87 6.33
C THR A 71 -9.91 3.39 5.06
N TRP A 72 -10.27 2.86 3.90
CA TRP A 72 -9.63 3.14 2.61
C TRP A 72 -10.47 4.01 1.67
N SER A 73 -11.73 4.32 2.03
CA SER A 73 -12.56 5.21 1.23
C SER A 73 -11.97 6.62 1.14
N GLY A 74 -12.10 7.24 -0.03
CA GLY A 74 -11.51 8.52 -0.40
C GLY A 74 -10.01 8.45 -0.75
N THR A 75 -9.42 7.25 -0.83
CA THR A 75 -7.98 7.07 -1.07
C THR A 75 -7.65 6.16 -2.25
N LEU A 76 -8.67 5.59 -2.91
CA LEU A 76 -8.50 4.63 -3.98
C LEU A 76 -8.36 5.32 -5.34
N LEU A 77 -7.69 4.64 -6.27
CA LEU A 77 -7.65 5.05 -7.66
C LEU A 77 -9.02 4.78 -8.30
N ASP A 78 -9.56 5.77 -8.99
CA ASP A 78 -10.84 5.69 -9.72
C ASP A 78 -11.98 5.14 -8.86
N GLU A 79 -12.07 5.60 -7.60
CA GLU A 79 -13.00 5.08 -6.58
C GLU A 79 -14.47 5.10 -7.03
N ASP A 80 -14.89 6.12 -7.78
CA ASP A 80 -16.26 6.27 -8.30
C ASP A 80 -16.65 5.14 -9.28
N SER A 81 -15.66 4.45 -9.86
CA SER A 81 -15.89 3.31 -10.76
C SER A 81 -15.94 1.96 -10.03
N LEU A 82 -15.63 1.94 -8.74
CA LEU A 82 -15.62 0.73 -7.93
C LEU A 82 -17.01 0.45 -7.34
N PRO A 83 -17.38 -0.82 -7.16
CA PRO A 83 -18.59 -1.16 -6.41
C PRO A 83 -18.43 -0.82 -4.92
N ASP A 84 -19.54 -0.56 -4.24
CA ASP A 84 -19.57 -0.28 -2.79
C ASP A 84 -18.80 -1.31 -1.95
N ASP A 85 -18.91 -2.61 -2.29
CA ASP A 85 -18.09 -3.69 -1.71
C ASP A 85 -16.95 -4.10 -2.67
N TRP A 86 -15.94 -3.24 -2.81
CA TRP A 86 -14.75 -3.50 -3.65
C TRP A 86 -13.76 -4.50 -3.04
N ILE A 87 -14.04 -5.08 -1.87
CA ILE A 87 -13.13 -6.02 -1.19
C ILE A 87 -12.80 -7.24 -2.05
N LYS A 88 -13.75 -7.71 -2.87
CA LYS A 88 -13.53 -8.84 -3.79
C LYS A 88 -13.03 -8.42 -5.18
N SER A 89 -13.05 -7.13 -5.50
CA SER A 89 -12.61 -6.62 -6.79
C SER A 89 -11.11 -6.82 -7.00
N LYS A 90 -10.73 -7.27 -8.18
CA LYS A 90 -9.31 -7.36 -8.58
C LYS A 90 -8.81 -5.97 -8.96
N GLY A 91 -7.51 -5.74 -8.86
CA GLY A 91 -6.89 -4.50 -9.36
C GLY A 91 -7.16 -3.22 -8.57
N VAL A 92 -7.79 -3.28 -7.39
CA VAL A 92 -7.97 -2.10 -6.53
C VAL A 92 -6.60 -1.62 -6.02
N LEU A 93 -6.29 -0.36 -6.28
CA LEU A 93 -5.04 0.32 -5.92
C LEU A 93 -5.35 1.65 -5.21
N VAL A 94 -4.36 2.18 -4.49
CA VAL A 94 -4.44 3.55 -3.97
C VAL A 94 -4.28 4.58 -5.08
N GLY A 95 -4.88 5.76 -4.90
CA GLY A 95 -4.87 6.84 -5.89
C GLY A 95 -3.50 7.47 -6.13
N ILE A 96 -2.52 7.22 -5.25
CA ILE A 96 -1.15 7.71 -5.39
C ILE A 96 -0.47 6.97 -6.54
N ARG A 97 -0.07 7.72 -7.57
CA ARG A 97 0.56 7.16 -8.76
C ARG A 97 2.08 6.99 -8.57
N PRO A 98 2.66 5.86 -9.04
CA PRO A 98 4.10 5.73 -9.16
C PRO A 98 4.69 6.79 -10.10
N THR A 99 5.88 7.26 -9.79
CA THR A 99 6.66 8.18 -10.63
C THR A 99 7.47 7.37 -11.63
N THR A 100 7.18 7.51 -12.92
CA THR A 100 8.05 6.99 -13.98
C THR A 100 9.26 7.90 -14.12
N ARG A 101 10.47 7.34 -14.08
CA ARG A 101 11.69 8.06 -14.44
C ARG A 101 11.56 8.50 -15.90
N LYS A 102 11.44 9.80 -16.18
CA LYS A 102 11.61 10.31 -17.54
C LYS A 102 13.05 10.04 -17.95
N ASN A 103 13.31 8.94 -18.64
CA ASN A 103 14.57 8.78 -19.36
C ASN A 103 14.56 9.85 -20.46
N GLY A 104 15.39 10.87 -20.32
CA GLY A 104 15.60 11.87 -21.37
C GLY A 104 16.09 11.17 -22.62
N VAL A 105 15.26 11.14 -23.65
CA VAL A 105 15.71 10.97 -25.03
C VAL A 105 16.19 12.33 -25.49
N GLY A 106 17.51 12.47 -25.60
CA GLY A 106 18.21 13.52 -26.31
C GLY A 106 19.20 12.85 -27.26
#